data_AF-A0A239EU57-F1
#
_entry.id   AF-A0A239EU57-F1
#
_cell.length_a   1.000
_cell.length_b   1.000
_cell.length_c   1.000
_cell.angle_alpha   90.00
_cell.angle_beta   90.00
_cell.angle_gamma   90.00
#
_symmetry.space_group_name_H-M   'P 1'
#
loop_
_entity.id
_entity.type
_entity.pdbx_description
1 polymer ?
#
loop_
_entity_poly.entity_id
_entity_poly.type
_entity_poly.pdbx_seq_one_letter_code
_entity_poly.pdbx_strand_id
1 'polypeptide(L)'
;MLNDSERRALADLERHLQHDPEFVARMDGPATAPAVPAFPIVPVLSAGLFITVPLVMLLFGWVGVIILLYAFAIAIGVIVFRRL
;
A
#
# COMPACT_ATOMS: atom_id res chain seq x y z
N MET A 1 -3.74 -22.44 -22.05
CA MET A 1 -3.75 -23.67 -21.23
C MET A 1 -2.36 -24.27 -21.37
N LEU A 2 -1.62 -24.40 -20.27
CA LEU A 2 -0.31 -25.07 -20.32
C LEU A 2 -0.52 -26.54 -20.72
N ASN A 3 0.35 -27.06 -21.58
CA ASN A 3 0.37 -28.47 -21.93
C ASN A 3 0.88 -29.31 -20.73
N ASP A 4 0.45 -30.58 -20.65
CA ASP A 4 0.82 -31.48 -19.55
C ASP A 4 2.33 -31.67 -19.39
N SER A 5 3.09 -31.54 -20.49
CA SER A 5 4.56 -31.56 -20.48
C SER A 5 5.15 -30.34 -19.76
N GLU A 6 4.61 -29.15 -20.01
CA GLU A 6 5.04 -27.91 -19.36
C GLU A 6 4.69 -27.94 -17.87
N ARG A 7 3.55 -28.53 -17.52
CA ARG A 7 3.12 -28.69 -16.13
C ARG A 7 4.05 -29.60 -15.32
N ARG A 8 4.57 -30.67 -15.93
CA ARG A 8 5.57 -31.56 -15.31
C ARG A 8 6.93 -30.89 -15.18
N ALA A 9 7.37 -30.22 -16.25
CA ALA A 9 8.63 -29.48 -16.22
C ALA A 9 8.62 -28.38 -15.14
N LEU A 10 7.49 -27.70 -14.96
CA LEU A 10 7.33 -26.69 -13.92
C LEU A 10 7.36 -27.30 -12.51
N ALA A 11 6.75 -28.46 -12.29
CA ALA A 11 6.76 -29.16 -11.01
C ALA A 11 8.16 -29.66 -10.61
N ASP A 12 8.95 -30.12 -11.58
CA ASP A 12 10.34 -30.51 -11.34
C ASP A 12 11.22 -29.30 -11.06
N LEU A 13 10.99 -28.18 -11.76
CA LEU A 13 11.68 -26.91 -11.51
C LEU A 13 11.39 -26.39 -10.09
N GLU A 14 10.12 -26.40 -9.68
CA GLU A 14 9.69 -25.98 -8.34
C GLU A 14 10.35 -26.83 -7.25
N ARG A 15 10.39 -28.16 -7.42
CA ARG A 15 11.06 -29.07 -6.48
C ARG A 15 12.56 -28.82 -6.40
N HIS A 16 13.20 -28.47 -7.50
CA HIS A 16 14.63 -28.14 -7.52
C HIS A 16 14.91 -26.80 -6.83
N LEU A 17 14.08 -25.79 -7.09
CA LEU A 17 14.21 -24.44 -6.52
C LEU A 17 13.93 -24.40 -5.01
N GLN A 18 13.04 -25.25 -4.50
CA GLN A 18 12.79 -25.39 -3.05
C GLN A 18 13.99 -25.94 -2.26
N HIS A 19 14.92 -26.62 -2.92
CA HIS A 19 16.15 -27.13 -2.30
C HIS A 19 17.31 -26.15 -2.36
N ASP A 20 17.15 -25.00 -3.00
CA ASP A 20 18.15 -23.93 -3.00
C ASP A 20 17.77 -22.86 -1.93
N PRO A 21 18.40 -22.90 -0.75
CA PRO A 21 18.08 -21.97 0.33
C PRO A 21 18.42 -20.51 -0.02
N GLU A 22 19.39 -20.25 -0.91
CA GLU A 22 19.71 -18.89 -1.34
C GLU A 22 18.66 -18.34 -2.32
N PHE A 23 18.12 -19.20 -3.18
CA PHE A 23 17.00 -18.84 -4.05
C PHE A 23 15.73 -18.58 -3.24
N VAL A 24 15.43 -19.44 -2.26
CA VAL A 24 14.29 -19.25 -1.34
C VAL A 24 14.45 -17.93 -0.59
N ALA A 25 15.62 -17.65 -0.02
CA ALA A 25 15.88 -16.39 0.70
C ALA A 25 15.76 -15.14 -0.21
N ARG A 26 16.07 -15.25 -1.50
CA ARG A 26 15.92 -14.16 -2.47
C ARG A 26 14.46 -13.97 -2.92
N MET A 27 13.70 -15.05 -3.03
CA MET A 27 12.27 -15.06 -3.36
C MET A 27 11.38 -14.63 -2.20
N ASP A 28 11.76 -14.95 -0.95
CA ASP A 28 11.02 -14.57 0.26
C ASP A 28 11.00 -13.05 0.48
N GLY A 29 11.77 -12.30 -0.31
CA GLY A 29 11.95 -10.88 -0.16
C GLY A 29 12.41 -10.53 1.26
N PRO A 30 12.48 -9.25 1.61
CA PRO A 30 12.65 -8.89 3.02
C PRO A 30 11.42 -9.39 3.80
N ALA A 31 11.61 -10.43 4.61
CA ALA A 31 10.65 -10.97 5.60
C ALA A 31 10.22 -9.95 6.70
N THR A 32 10.44 -8.66 6.46
CA THR A 32 10.15 -7.52 7.33
C THR A 32 9.03 -6.63 6.81
N ALA A 33 8.26 -7.05 5.80
CA ALA A 33 6.98 -6.44 5.53
C ALA A 33 5.92 -7.19 6.35
N PRO A 34 5.56 -6.70 7.56
CA PRO A 34 4.50 -7.35 8.32
C PRO A 34 3.25 -7.36 7.44
N ALA A 35 2.62 -8.53 7.33
CA ALA A 35 1.29 -8.72 6.77
C ALA A 35 0.25 -8.07 7.70
N VAL A 36 0.35 -6.76 7.90
CA VAL A 36 -0.74 -5.98 8.42
C VAL A 36 -1.67 -5.79 7.24
N PRO A 37 -2.98 -6.09 7.34
CA PRO A 37 -3.95 -5.41 6.50
C PRO A 37 -3.88 -3.94 6.92
N ALA A 38 -2.88 -3.22 6.42
CA ALA A 38 -2.74 -1.80 6.63
C ALA A 38 -3.95 -1.23 5.93
N PHE A 39 -5.02 -0.99 6.71
CA PHE A 39 -6.17 -0.24 6.26
C PHE A 39 -5.62 0.91 5.41
N PRO A 40 -6.06 1.08 4.15
CA PRO A 40 -5.44 1.99 3.21
C PRO A 40 -5.75 3.44 3.58
N ILE A 41 -5.30 3.87 4.76
CA ILE A 41 -5.55 5.16 5.37
C ILE A 41 -5.06 6.25 4.43
N VAL A 42 -3.88 6.08 3.84
CA VAL A 42 -3.31 7.08 2.92
C VAL A 42 -4.17 7.24 1.66
N PRO A 43 -4.50 6.18 0.89
CA PRO A 43 -5.44 6.29 -0.22
C PRO A 43 -6.80 6.87 0.16
N VAL A 44 -7.37 6.46 1.29
CA VAL A 44 -8.69 6.92 1.76
C VAL A 44 -8.66 8.41 2.13
N LEU A 45 -7.61 8.85 2.83
CA LEU A 45 -7.39 10.27 3.18
C LEU A 45 -7.22 11.11 1.91
N SER A 46 -6.43 10.64 0.95
CA SER A 46 -6.23 11.34 -0.34
C SER A 46 -7.53 11.46 -1.13
N ALA A 47 -8.33 10.39 -1.21
CA ALA A 47 -9.64 10.42 -1.86
C ALA A 47 -10.60 11.39 -1.14
N GLY A 48 -10.63 11.36 0.19
CA GLY A 48 -11.42 12.30 0.98
C GLY A 48 -11.02 13.75 0.77
N LEU A 49 -9.72 14.04 0.70
CA LEU A 49 -9.20 15.38 0.40
C LEU A 49 -9.63 15.84 -1.00
N PHE A 50 -9.48 14.97 -2.01
CA PHE A 50 -9.87 15.29 -3.38
C PHE A 50 -11.36 15.66 -3.51
N ILE A 51 -12.23 14.98 -2.76
CA ILE A 51 -13.67 15.26 -2.76
C ILE A 51 -14.01 16.54 -1.97
N THR A 52 -13.33 16.78 -0.85
CA THR A 52 -13.66 17.90 0.05
C THR A 52 -13.10 19.23 -0.42
N VAL A 53 -11.94 19.26 -1.10
CA VAL A 53 -11.32 20.49 -1.62
C VAL A 53 -12.26 21.31 -2.52
N PRO A 54 -12.89 20.78 -3.58
CA PRO A 54 -13.80 21.58 -4.42
C PRO A 54 -15.03 22.06 -3.65
N LEU A 55 -15.54 21.28 -2.70
CA LEU A 55 -16.69 21.64 -1.87
C LEU A 55 -16.36 22.83 -0.95
N VAL A 56 -15.18 22.79 -0.32
CA VAL A 56 -14.68 23.85 0.56
C VAL A 56 -14.28 25.08 -0.23
N MET A 57 -13.66 24.91 -1.40
CA MET A 57 -13.37 26.00 -2.34
C MET A 57 -14.66 26.71 -2.77
N LEU A 58 -15.75 25.97 -3.00
CA LEU A 58 -17.05 26.54 -3.37
C LEU A 58 -17.72 27.29 -2.20
N LEU A 59 -17.70 26.75 -0.98
CA LEU A 59 -18.37 27.36 0.18
C LEU A 59 -17.58 28.51 0.82
N PHE A 60 -16.26 28.35 0.94
CA PHE A 60 -15.40 29.19 1.78
C PHE A 60 -14.26 29.84 1.00
N GLY A 61 -14.16 29.59 -0.31
CA GLY A 61 -13.11 30.12 -1.17
C GLY A 61 -11.71 29.64 -0.78
N TRP A 62 -10.71 30.42 -1.15
CA TRP A 62 -9.29 30.12 -0.89
C TRP A 62 -8.95 29.96 0.59
N VAL A 63 -9.60 30.75 1.46
CA VAL A 63 -9.35 30.69 2.91
C VAL A 63 -9.77 29.35 3.48
N GLY A 64 -10.93 28.81 3.06
CA GLY A 64 -11.38 27.50 3.49
C GLY A 64 -10.43 26.38 3.07
N VAL A 65 -9.89 26.43 1.85
CA VAL A 65 -8.94 25.42 1.36
C VAL A 65 -7.66 25.40 2.19
N ILE A 66 -7.14 26.58 2.58
CA ILE A 66 -5.96 26.67 3.44
C ILE A 66 -6.24 26.02 4.80
N ILE A 67 -7.39 26.31 5.41
CA ILE A 67 -7.79 25.71 6.70
C ILE A 67 -7.91 24.19 6.58
N LEU A 68 -8.54 23.69 5.51
CA LEU A 68 -8.69 22.26 5.25
C LEU A 68 -7.34 21.55 5.13
N LEU A 69 -6.38 22.15 4.40
CA LEU A 69 -5.03 21.61 4.26
C LEU A 69 -4.28 21.55 5.59
N TYR A 70 -4.39 22.59 6.43
CA TYR A 70 -3.82 22.57 7.78
C TYR A 70 -4.43 21.48 8.65
N ALA A 71 -5.76 21.35 8.66
CA ALA A 71 -6.44 20.30 9.41
C ALA A 71 -6.02 18.89 8.94
N PHE A 72 -5.89 18.70 7.63
CA PHE A 72 -5.43 17.44 7.03
C PHE A 72 -3.99 17.11 7.41
N ALA A 73 -3.08 18.08 7.37
CA ALA A 73 -1.69 17.90 7.79
C ALA A 73 -1.58 17.52 9.28
N ILE A 74 -2.36 18.17 10.14
CA ILE A 74 -2.44 17.82 11.57
C ILE A 74 -2.96 16.39 11.76
N ALA A 75 -4.02 16.00 11.05
CA ALA A 75 -4.58 14.65 11.13
C ALA A 75 -3.55 13.58 10.73
N ILE A 76 -2.81 13.79 9.64
CA ILE A 76 -1.71 12.90 9.23
C ILE A 76 -0.62 12.86 10.32
N GLY A 77 -0.20 14.02 10.82
CA GLY A 77 0.81 14.11 11.87
C GLY A 77 0.42 13.31 13.13
N VAL A 78 -0.84 13.40 13.56
CA VAL A 78 -1.37 12.63 14.70
C VAL A 78 -1.36 11.13 14.39
N ILE A 79 -1.80 10.73 13.19
CA ILE A 79 -1.82 9.31 12.80
C ILE A 79 -0.40 8.74 12.79
N VAL A 80 0.56 9.48 12.24
CA VAL A 80 1.98 9.08 12.19
C VAL A 80 2.54 9.00 13.61
N PHE A 81 2.35 10.02 14.43
CA PHE A 81 2.84 10.03 15.82
C PHE A 81 2.24 8.90 16.66
N ARG A 82 0.99 8.49 16.40
CA ARG A 82 0.35 7.36 17.09
C ARG A 82 0.77 5.98 16.56
N ARG A 83 1.43 5.93 15.40
CA ARG A 83 1.92 4.69 14.76
C ARG A 83 3.43 4.48 14.92
N LEU A 84 4.18 5.52 15.31
CA LEU A 84 5.55 5.42 15.84
C LEU A 84 5.53 4.89 17.28
#